data_AF-A0A1L7HZH6-F1
#
_entry.id   AF-A0A1L7HZH6-F1
#
_cell.length_a   1.000
_cell.length_b   1.000
_cell.length_c   1.000
_cell.angle_alpha   90.00
_cell.angle_beta   90.00
_cell.angle_gamma   90.00
#
_symmetry.space_group_name_H-M   'P 1'
#
loop_
_entity.id
_entity.type
_entity.pdbx_description
1 polymer ?
#
loop_
_entity_poly.entity_id
_entity_poly.type
_entity_poly.pdbx_seq_one_letter_code
_entity_poly.pdbx_strand_id
1 'polypeptide(L)'
;MNIWGCDVTYIEEHPLLNFVGSYYCKTAESIPRKKAHYKGIDFILFDNGLLRIQGSIHKFFNEGKHNYNDFTFSMIQQVLRKLANTFHINLDKAIISNFETGVNIRPPKASKDVLDSLLCHKNTSFKDVSRIGGYIKQAEHSQYIVKVYDKGLQYGLNSPNMRIELKFTRMARINKIGIKCLSDLLDLNKYQRLKDMVLEEWQNCLLFESPENSFTMTKKLYQWKDGKYWTSLTKQERYRQRLAYNKYVDSSTKNYHAKIKEITVEKFKALLR
;
A
#
# COMPACT_ATOMS: atom_id res chain seq x y z
N MET A 1 -2.87 -10.08 11.24
CA MET A 1 -4.17 -10.47 11.83
C MET A 1 -3.90 -11.25 13.11
N ASN A 2 -4.83 -11.19 14.06
CA ASN A 2 -4.80 -11.87 15.35
C ASN A 2 -6.04 -12.76 15.45
N ILE A 3 -5.86 -14.02 15.83
CA ILE A 3 -6.93 -15.01 15.96
C ILE A 3 -6.87 -15.59 17.38
N TRP A 4 -8.00 -15.54 18.08
CA TRP A 4 -8.17 -16.12 19.41
C TRP A 4 -9.03 -17.38 19.34
N GLY A 5 -8.74 -18.36 20.19
CA GLY A 5 -9.51 -19.60 20.28
C GLY A 5 -9.44 -20.45 19.00
N CYS A 6 -8.31 -20.40 18.29
CA CYS A 6 -8.01 -21.41 17.26
C CYS A 6 -7.54 -22.71 17.93
N ASP A 7 -7.68 -23.82 17.22
CA ASP A 7 -7.08 -25.09 17.62
C ASP A 7 -5.56 -24.98 17.49
N VAL A 8 -4.91 -24.68 18.63
CA VAL A 8 -3.47 -24.43 18.71
C VAL A 8 -2.69 -25.69 18.38
N THR A 9 -3.15 -26.86 18.85
CA THR A 9 -2.51 -28.15 18.61
C THR A 9 -2.54 -28.48 17.12
N TYR A 10 -3.70 -28.33 16.47
CA TYR A 10 -3.81 -28.53 15.02
C TYR A 10 -2.85 -27.62 14.23
N ILE A 11 -2.77 -26.34 14.59
CA ILE A 11 -1.88 -25.38 13.93
C ILE A 11 -0.41 -25.79 14.13
N GLU A 12 -0.02 -26.09 15.38
CA GLU A 12 1.36 -26.41 15.73
C GLU A 12 1.87 -27.69 15.05
N GLU A 13 1.01 -28.71 14.94
CA GLU A 13 1.33 -30.00 14.31
C GLU A 13 1.09 -30.02 12.80
N HIS A 14 0.65 -28.89 12.22
CA HIS A 14 0.28 -28.84 10.82
C HIS A 14 1.49 -29.14 9.91
N PRO A 15 1.40 -30.08 8.94
CA PRO A 15 2.57 -30.58 8.18
C PRO A 15 3.26 -29.52 7.31
N LEU A 16 2.56 -28.43 6.98
CA LEU A 16 3.12 -27.29 6.23
C LEU A 16 3.78 -26.22 7.11
N LEU A 17 3.67 -26.32 8.44
CA LEU A 17 4.14 -25.30 9.38
C LEU A 17 5.23 -25.90 10.28
N ASN A 18 6.49 -25.62 9.95
CA ASN A 18 7.60 -25.96 10.82
C ASN A 18 7.81 -24.85 11.86
N PHE A 19 7.31 -25.06 13.09
CA PHE A 19 7.43 -24.09 14.17
C PHE A 19 8.79 -24.16 14.85
N VAL A 20 9.42 -22.99 14.98
CA VAL A 20 10.71 -22.82 15.65
C VAL A 20 10.54 -21.91 16.86
N GLY A 21 10.99 -22.38 18.02
CA GLY A 21 11.12 -21.58 19.25
C GLY A 21 12.39 -20.72 19.24
N SER A 22 12.48 -19.76 20.14
CA SER A 22 13.69 -18.95 20.31
C SER A 22 13.91 -18.65 21.79
N TYR A 23 15.15 -18.39 22.19
CA TYR A 23 15.53 -18.07 23.57
C TYR A 23 16.50 -16.90 23.62
N TYR A 24 16.61 -16.25 24.77
CA TYR A 24 17.59 -15.19 25.01
C TYR A 24 18.99 -15.80 25.24
N CYS A 25 19.99 -15.46 24.42
CA CYS A 25 21.32 -16.07 24.53
C CYS A 25 22.02 -15.83 25.87
N LYS A 26 21.68 -14.74 26.59
CA LYS A 26 22.30 -14.40 27.88
C LYS A 26 21.69 -15.15 29.06
N THR A 27 20.38 -15.38 29.05
CA THR A 27 19.64 -15.94 30.18
C THR A 27 19.16 -17.38 29.93
N ALA A 28 19.28 -17.87 28.69
CA ALA A 28 18.68 -19.10 28.20
C ALA A 28 17.14 -19.18 28.38
N GLU A 29 16.50 -18.06 28.70
CA GLU A 29 15.05 -17.99 28.88
C GLU A 29 14.36 -18.09 27.52
N SER A 30 13.35 -18.97 27.44
CA SER A 30 12.55 -19.14 26.24
C SER A 30 11.72 -17.88 25.97
N ILE A 31 11.72 -17.44 24.71
CA ILE A 31 10.78 -16.42 24.26
C ILE A 31 9.41 -17.10 24.16
N PRO A 32 8.33 -16.54 24.74
CA PRO A 32 7.02 -17.19 24.85
C PRO A 32 6.22 -17.12 23.54
N ARG A 33 6.85 -17.56 22.45
CA ARG A 33 6.25 -17.71 21.13
C ARG A 33 7.06 -18.66 20.25
N LYS A 34 6.34 -19.38 19.39
CA LYS A 34 6.90 -20.17 18.28
C LYS A 34 6.55 -19.50 16.96
N LYS A 35 7.42 -19.65 15.96
CA LYS A 35 7.21 -19.06 14.62
C LYS A 35 7.40 -20.09 13.52
N ALA A 36 6.45 -20.16 12.59
CA ALA A 36 6.59 -20.87 11.32
C ALA A 36 6.45 -19.90 10.15
N HIS A 37 7.19 -20.13 9.07
CA HIS A 37 7.07 -19.37 7.83
C HIS A 37 6.53 -20.25 6.72
N TYR A 38 5.51 -19.77 6.01
CA TYR A 38 4.92 -20.47 4.88
C TYR A 38 4.47 -19.49 3.79
N LYS A 39 5.09 -19.59 2.61
CA LYS A 39 4.73 -18.85 1.39
C LYS A 39 4.51 -17.35 1.61
N GLY A 40 5.44 -16.67 2.28
CA GLY A 40 5.35 -15.22 2.48
C GLY A 40 4.41 -14.77 3.60
N ILE A 41 3.93 -15.72 4.41
CA ILE A 41 3.17 -15.48 5.65
C ILE A 41 3.92 -16.12 6.82
N ASP A 42 3.98 -15.41 7.93
CA ASP A 42 4.46 -15.89 9.21
C ASP A 42 3.28 -16.25 10.10
N PHE A 43 3.31 -17.45 10.68
CA PHE A 43 2.45 -17.90 11.76
C PHE A 43 3.23 -17.76 13.06
N ILE A 44 2.71 -16.99 14.00
CA ILE A 44 3.33 -16.75 15.30
C ILE A 44 2.35 -17.19 16.37
N LEU A 45 2.66 -18.30 17.02
CA LEU A 45 1.86 -18.85 18.10
C LEU A 45 2.44 -18.37 19.42
N PHE A 46 1.63 -17.73 20.26
CA PHE A 46 1.99 -17.29 21.60
C PHE A 46 1.46 -18.28 22.65
N ASP A 47 2.16 -18.37 23.78
CA ASP A 47 1.83 -19.32 24.85
C ASP A 47 0.44 -19.07 25.48
N ASN A 48 -0.07 -17.84 25.35
CA ASN A 48 -1.43 -17.49 25.77
C ASN A 48 -2.54 -17.94 24.78
N GLY A 49 -2.20 -18.75 23.77
CA GLY A 49 -3.13 -19.26 22.78
C GLY A 49 -3.48 -18.27 21.65
N LEU A 50 -2.85 -17.09 21.59
CA LEU A 50 -3.00 -16.18 20.46
C LEU A 50 -2.23 -16.71 19.25
N LEU A 51 -2.91 -16.86 18.12
CA LEU A 51 -2.27 -17.01 16.82
C LEU A 51 -2.22 -15.66 16.10
N ARG A 52 -1.02 -15.17 15.84
CA ARG A 52 -0.80 -14.01 14.97
C ARG A 52 -0.31 -14.48 13.62
N ILE A 53 -1.03 -14.07 12.57
CA ILE A 53 -0.63 -14.30 11.18
C ILE A 53 -0.26 -12.96 10.56
N GLN A 54 0.93 -12.84 10.02
CA GLN A 54 1.41 -11.60 9.41
C GLN A 54 2.14 -11.87 8.09
N GLY A 55 2.06 -10.94 7.15
CA GLY A 55 2.65 -11.11 5.82
C GLY A 55 1.76 -10.52 4.73
N SER A 56 2.01 -10.92 3.49
CA SER A 56 1.27 -10.45 2.33
C SER A 56 0.43 -11.57 1.75
N ILE A 57 -0.91 -11.43 1.81
CA ILE A 57 -1.84 -12.38 1.18
C ILE A 57 -1.62 -12.48 -0.35
N HIS A 58 -1.14 -11.39 -0.97
CA HIS A 58 -0.77 -11.38 -2.37
C HIS A 58 0.51 -12.19 -2.61
N LYS A 59 1.55 -12.08 -1.75
CA LYS A 59 2.71 -12.98 -1.84
C LYS A 59 2.29 -14.44 -1.62
N PHE A 60 1.40 -14.70 -0.68
CA PHE A 60 0.88 -16.05 -0.43
C PHE A 60 0.18 -16.66 -1.64
N PHE A 61 -0.63 -15.87 -2.35
CA PHE A 61 -1.19 -16.28 -3.64
C PHE A 61 -0.09 -16.66 -4.65
N ASN A 62 0.96 -15.85 -4.72
CA ASN A 62 2.13 -16.08 -5.59
C ASN A 62 3.19 -16.97 -4.93
N GLU A 63 2.80 -17.90 -4.05
CA GLU A 63 3.68 -18.92 -3.46
C GLU A 63 4.90 -18.33 -2.73
N GLY A 64 4.73 -17.17 -2.11
CA GLY A 64 5.73 -16.41 -1.37
C GLY A 64 6.67 -15.53 -2.19
N LYS A 65 6.62 -15.61 -3.53
CA LYS A 65 7.67 -15.08 -4.41
C LYS A 65 7.58 -13.57 -4.63
N HIS A 66 6.40 -13.07 -5.02
CA HIS A 66 6.25 -11.69 -5.44
C HIS A 66 4.87 -11.12 -5.15
N ASN A 67 4.73 -9.81 -5.33
CA ASN A 67 3.46 -9.11 -5.28
C ASN A 67 3.34 -8.02 -6.34
N TYR A 68 4.06 -8.13 -7.46
CA TYR A 68 4.07 -7.10 -8.52
C TYR A 68 3.02 -7.33 -9.62
N ASN A 69 2.43 -8.51 -9.71
CA ASN A 69 1.35 -8.83 -10.65
C ASN A 69 0.01 -8.28 -10.16
N ASP A 70 -1.05 -8.58 -10.92
CA ASP A 70 -2.41 -8.23 -10.56
C ASP A 70 -2.93 -9.18 -9.47
N PHE A 71 -3.66 -8.60 -8.53
CA PHE A 71 -4.29 -9.34 -7.43
C PHE A 71 -5.76 -8.99 -7.40
N THR A 72 -6.56 -9.80 -8.10
CA THR A 72 -7.97 -9.51 -8.33
C THR A 72 -8.82 -9.90 -7.12
N PHE A 73 -10.08 -9.46 -7.13
CA PHE A 73 -11.03 -9.82 -6.09
C PHE A 73 -11.25 -11.34 -6.00
N SER A 74 -11.36 -12.03 -7.15
CA SER A 74 -11.40 -13.51 -7.18
C SER A 74 -10.17 -14.15 -6.52
N MET A 75 -8.97 -13.59 -6.75
CA MET A 75 -7.75 -14.09 -6.12
C MET A 75 -7.74 -13.87 -4.60
N ILE A 76 -8.30 -12.76 -4.11
CA ILE A 76 -8.51 -12.54 -2.67
C ILE A 76 -9.42 -13.64 -2.10
N GLN A 77 -10.56 -13.91 -2.75
CA GLN A 77 -11.48 -14.97 -2.31
C GLN A 77 -10.78 -16.34 -2.26
N GLN A 78 -9.97 -16.67 -3.27
CA GLN A 78 -9.20 -17.91 -3.31
C GLN A 78 -8.18 -18.00 -2.16
N VAL A 79 -7.44 -16.92 -1.89
CA VAL A 79 -6.48 -16.89 -0.77
C VAL A 79 -7.18 -17.09 0.56
N LEU A 80 -8.31 -16.41 0.78
CA LEU A 80 -9.03 -16.51 2.05
C LEU A 80 -9.64 -17.90 2.25
N ARG A 81 -10.18 -18.52 1.19
CA ARG A 81 -10.62 -19.93 1.23
C ARG A 81 -9.46 -20.88 1.50
N LYS A 82 -8.30 -20.66 0.88
CA LYS A 82 -7.09 -21.47 1.12
C LYS A 82 -6.62 -21.34 2.57
N LEU A 83 -6.59 -20.12 3.13
CA LEU A 83 -6.26 -19.91 4.53
C LEU A 83 -7.26 -20.61 5.47
N ALA A 84 -8.57 -20.49 5.19
CA ALA A 84 -9.61 -21.14 5.99
C ALA A 84 -9.51 -22.67 5.95
N ASN A 85 -9.36 -23.24 4.76
CA ASN A 85 -9.41 -24.70 4.58
C ASN A 85 -8.08 -25.38 4.93
N THR A 86 -6.93 -24.77 4.60
CA THR A 86 -5.63 -25.38 4.86
C THR A 86 -5.24 -25.26 6.33
N PHE A 87 -5.55 -24.16 7.00
CA PHE A 87 -5.10 -23.91 8.37
C PHE A 87 -6.25 -23.84 9.38
N HIS A 88 -7.46 -24.25 8.99
CA HIS A 88 -8.66 -24.18 9.83
C HIS A 88 -8.91 -22.79 10.45
N ILE A 89 -8.56 -21.74 9.70
CA ILE A 89 -8.72 -20.35 10.16
C ILE A 89 -10.18 -19.92 9.98
N ASN A 90 -10.82 -19.59 11.09
CA ASN A 90 -12.11 -18.89 11.05
C ASN A 90 -11.89 -17.42 10.65
N LEU A 91 -12.34 -17.05 9.45
CA LEU A 91 -12.13 -15.72 8.87
C LEU A 91 -12.87 -14.61 9.64
N ASP A 92 -14.00 -14.91 10.27
CA ASP A 92 -14.76 -13.95 11.09
C ASP A 92 -14.04 -13.62 12.40
N LYS A 93 -13.29 -14.58 12.94
CA LYS A 93 -12.47 -14.41 14.16
C LYS A 93 -11.09 -13.84 13.88
N ALA A 94 -10.66 -13.78 12.62
CA ALA A 94 -9.34 -13.30 12.22
C ALA A 94 -9.27 -11.77 12.16
N ILE A 95 -9.05 -11.13 13.31
CA ILE A 95 -9.05 -9.67 13.45
C ILE A 95 -7.82 -9.04 12.78
N ILE A 96 -8.07 -8.08 11.89
CA ILE A 96 -7.03 -7.33 11.18
C ILE A 96 -6.47 -6.26 12.13
N SER A 97 -5.15 -6.27 12.32
CA SER A 97 -4.43 -5.33 13.19
C SER A 97 -3.57 -4.33 12.42
N ASN A 98 -3.19 -4.67 11.19
CA ASN A 98 -2.44 -3.83 10.25
C ASN A 98 -3.04 -3.99 8.86
N PHE A 99 -3.10 -2.91 8.09
CA PHE A 99 -3.72 -2.93 6.77
C PHE A 99 -2.92 -2.10 5.76
N GLU A 100 -2.72 -2.67 4.58
CA GLU A 100 -2.12 -2.00 3.43
C GLU A 100 -2.98 -2.31 2.20
N THR A 101 -3.27 -1.28 1.40
CA THR A 101 -3.93 -1.43 0.10
C THR A 101 -3.17 -0.63 -0.95
N GLY A 102 -3.10 -1.14 -2.16
CA GLY A 102 -2.39 -0.47 -3.23
C GLY A 102 -2.64 -1.12 -4.57
N VAL A 103 -2.27 -0.39 -5.61
CA VAL A 103 -2.54 -0.76 -6.99
C VAL A 103 -1.28 -0.57 -7.83
N ASN A 104 -0.94 -1.61 -8.59
CA ASN A 104 0.13 -1.59 -9.57
C ASN A 104 -0.42 -1.06 -10.88
N ILE A 105 0.22 -0.05 -11.46
CA ILE A 105 -0.17 0.51 -12.75
C ILE A 105 1.03 0.60 -13.67
N ARG A 106 0.77 0.60 -14.98
CA ARG A 106 1.75 1.05 -15.96
C ARG A 106 1.59 2.58 -16.10
N PRO A 107 2.53 3.39 -15.59
CA PRO A 107 2.41 4.85 -15.68
C PRO A 107 2.53 5.34 -17.14
N PRO A 108 1.99 6.53 -17.45
CA PRO A 108 2.04 7.12 -18.80
C PRO A 108 3.43 7.65 -19.20
N LYS A 109 4.38 7.68 -18.25
CA LYS A 109 5.81 7.99 -18.43
C LYS A 109 6.62 7.13 -17.47
N ALA A 110 7.95 7.15 -17.55
CA ALA A 110 8.77 6.33 -16.65
C ALA A 110 8.42 6.59 -15.17
N SER A 111 8.36 5.54 -14.36
CA SER A 111 8.00 5.65 -12.93
C SER A 111 8.90 6.66 -12.22
N LYS A 112 10.20 6.65 -12.52
CA LYS A 112 11.18 7.62 -12.00
C LYS A 112 10.76 9.06 -12.26
N ASP A 113 10.34 9.40 -13.47
CA ASP A 113 9.92 10.77 -13.81
C ASP A 113 8.63 11.17 -13.07
N VAL A 114 7.74 10.22 -12.80
CA VAL A 114 6.55 10.49 -11.98
C VAL A 114 6.98 10.76 -10.55
N LEU A 115 7.83 9.90 -9.99
CA LEU A 115 8.32 10.05 -8.63
C LEU A 115 9.10 11.35 -8.46
N ASP A 116 10.03 11.70 -9.35
CA ASP A 116 10.82 12.94 -9.28
C ASP A 116 9.93 14.18 -9.23
N SER A 117 8.82 14.15 -9.99
CA SER A 117 7.79 15.20 -10.02
C SER A 117 6.87 15.24 -8.79
N LEU A 118 6.82 14.21 -7.93
CA LEU A 118 6.00 14.23 -6.72
C LEU A 118 6.60 15.15 -5.64
N LEU A 119 5.89 16.23 -5.33
CA LEU A 119 6.35 17.25 -4.38
C LEU A 119 5.80 17.05 -2.97
N CYS A 120 4.47 17.07 -2.83
CA CYS A 120 3.80 16.91 -1.55
C CYS A 120 2.47 16.17 -1.69
N HIS A 121 1.99 15.64 -0.57
CA HIS A 121 0.64 15.13 -0.42
C HIS A 121 -0.05 15.95 0.68
N LYS A 122 -1.16 16.62 0.33
CA LYS A 122 -1.78 17.65 1.19
C LYS A 122 -0.74 18.70 1.60
N ASN A 123 -0.40 18.78 2.89
CA ASN A 123 0.59 19.70 3.47
C ASN A 123 1.91 19.02 3.86
N THR A 124 2.14 17.77 3.44
CA THR A 124 3.32 16.98 3.82
C THR A 124 4.16 16.72 2.58
N SER A 125 5.44 17.11 2.58
CA SER A 125 6.37 16.78 1.49
C SER A 125 6.57 15.28 1.35
N PHE A 126 6.70 14.81 0.12
CA PHE A 126 7.18 13.46 -0.13
C PHE A 126 8.66 13.37 0.24
N LYS A 127 9.01 12.37 1.03
CA LYS A 127 10.39 12.01 1.36
C LYS A 127 10.83 10.83 0.51
N ASP A 128 12.05 10.88 0.02
CA ASP A 128 12.72 9.72 -0.55
C ASP A 128 13.14 8.79 0.60
N VAL A 129 12.62 7.55 0.57
CA VAL A 129 12.93 6.50 1.56
C VAL A 129 13.48 5.24 0.87
N SER A 130 14.06 5.45 -0.30
CA SER A 130 14.59 4.38 -1.15
C SER A 130 15.64 3.55 -0.41
N ARG A 131 15.64 2.26 -0.73
CA ARG A 131 16.68 1.31 -0.33
C ARG A 131 17.32 0.77 -1.60
N ILE A 132 18.47 0.11 -1.45
CA ILE A 132 19.19 -0.52 -2.58
C ILE A 132 18.20 -1.30 -3.46
N GLY A 133 18.19 -0.98 -4.75
CA GLY A 133 17.34 -1.63 -5.75
C GLY A 133 15.89 -1.15 -5.82
N GLY A 134 15.49 -0.08 -5.13
CA GLY A 134 14.14 0.48 -5.25
C GLY A 134 14.12 1.99 -5.32
N TYR A 135 13.04 2.57 -5.84
CA TYR A 135 12.79 4.01 -5.78
C TYR A 135 11.41 4.27 -5.16
N ILE A 136 11.39 4.85 -3.95
CA ILE A 136 10.17 4.99 -3.13
C ILE A 136 10.10 6.41 -2.58
N LYS A 137 8.99 7.09 -2.88
CA LYS A 137 8.60 8.33 -2.19
C LYS A 137 7.43 8.08 -1.24
N GLN A 138 7.49 8.63 -0.03
CA GLN A 138 6.38 8.53 0.92
C GLN A 138 6.05 9.85 1.62
N ALA A 139 4.77 10.04 1.93
CA ALA A 139 4.27 11.11 2.76
C ALA A 139 3.51 10.52 3.97
N GLU A 140 4.01 10.79 5.16
CA GLU A 140 3.48 10.23 6.41
C GLU A 140 2.44 11.15 7.04
N HIS A 141 1.31 10.58 7.42
CA HIS A 141 0.22 11.22 8.17
C HIS A 141 -0.04 10.45 9.46
N SER A 142 -0.79 11.04 10.38
CA SER A 142 -1.02 10.47 11.72
C SER A 142 -1.68 9.09 11.74
N GLN A 143 -2.46 8.74 10.72
CA GLN A 143 -3.20 7.48 10.63
C GLN A 143 -2.78 6.58 9.45
N TYR A 144 -2.01 7.10 8.49
CA TYR A 144 -1.62 6.37 7.28
C TYR A 144 -0.41 7.00 6.60
N ILE A 145 0.21 6.24 5.71
CA ILE A 145 1.34 6.65 4.88
C ILE A 145 0.93 6.45 3.42
N VAL A 146 1.08 7.50 2.62
CA VAL A 146 0.94 7.42 1.16
C VAL A 146 2.31 7.10 0.59
N LYS A 147 2.44 6.00 -0.16
CA LYS A 147 3.68 5.63 -0.84
C LYS A 147 3.44 5.56 -2.34
N VAL A 148 4.39 6.06 -3.10
CA VAL A 148 4.46 5.87 -4.55
C VAL A 148 5.84 5.35 -4.88
N TYR A 149 5.92 4.25 -5.62
CA TYR A 149 7.20 3.62 -5.89
C TYR A 149 7.29 2.85 -7.19
N ASP A 150 8.53 2.75 -7.68
CA ASP A 150 8.87 1.92 -8.84
C ASP A 150 8.99 0.45 -8.42
N LYS A 151 7.87 -0.28 -8.59
CA LYS A 151 7.77 -1.72 -8.33
C LYS A 151 8.54 -2.52 -9.37
N GLY A 152 8.65 -2.00 -10.59
CA GLY A 152 9.43 -2.56 -11.68
C GLY A 152 10.90 -2.62 -11.29
N LEU A 153 11.45 -1.48 -10.85
CA LEU A 153 12.82 -1.40 -10.35
C LEU A 153 13.04 -2.32 -9.15
N GLN A 154 12.12 -2.33 -8.17
CA GLN A 154 12.21 -3.18 -6.96
C GLN A 154 12.41 -4.67 -7.27
N TYR A 155 11.82 -5.16 -8.35
CA TYR A 155 11.83 -6.57 -8.73
C TYR A 155 12.63 -6.86 -10.00
N GLY A 156 13.33 -5.87 -10.57
CA GLY A 156 14.07 -6.03 -11.82
C GLY A 156 13.18 -6.41 -13.02
N LEU A 157 11.99 -5.83 -13.12
CA LEU A 157 11.05 -6.14 -14.20
C LEU A 157 11.44 -5.43 -15.50
N ASN A 158 11.26 -6.11 -16.64
CA ASN A 158 11.48 -5.54 -17.98
C ASN A 158 10.38 -4.57 -18.43
N SER A 159 9.35 -4.34 -17.60
CA SER A 159 8.23 -3.46 -17.93
C SER A 159 7.95 -2.47 -16.81
N PRO A 160 7.54 -1.22 -17.12
CA PRO A 160 7.21 -0.22 -16.11
C PRO A 160 6.06 -0.68 -15.23
N ASN A 161 6.29 -0.67 -13.92
CA ASN A 161 5.29 -1.03 -12.92
C ASN A 161 5.44 -0.09 -11.73
N MET A 162 4.51 0.85 -11.57
CA MET A 162 4.49 1.80 -10.47
C MET A 162 3.36 1.43 -9.51
N ARG A 163 3.63 1.45 -8.21
CA ARG A 163 2.59 1.26 -7.20
C ARG A 163 2.22 2.57 -6.52
N ILE A 164 0.92 2.78 -6.36
CA ILE A 164 0.33 3.72 -5.41
C ILE A 164 -0.22 2.89 -4.24
N GLU A 165 0.25 3.16 -3.02
CA GLU A 165 -0.05 2.36 -1.82
C GLU A 165 -0.43 3.25 -0.62
N LEU A 166 -1.45 2.83 0.10
CA LEU A 166 -1.81 3.35 1.41
C LEU A 166 -1.47 2.30 2.47
N LYS A 167 -0.57 2.66 3.38
CA LYS A 167 -0.27 1.88 4.58
C LYS A 167 -0.95 2.53 5.77
N PHE A 168 -1.90 1.85 6.40
CA PHE A 168 -2.60 2.37 7.58
C PHE A 168 -1.79 2.06 8.83
N THR A 169 -1.44 3.10 9.59
CA THR A 169 -0.75 2.97 10.89
C THR A 169 -1.74 2.87 12.05
N ARG A 170 -3.01 3.20 11.81
CA ARG A 170 -4.12 3.03 12.76
C ARG A 170 -5.33 2.43 12.06
N MET A 171 -6.03 1.53 12.75
CA MET A 171 -7.21 0.84 12.20
C MET A 171 -8.48 1.69 12.16
N ALA A 172 -8.52 2.86 12.81
CA ALA A 172 -9.73 3.69 12.90
C ALA A 172 -10.39 3.99 11.54
N ARG A 173 -9.58 4.36 10.53
CA ARG A 173 -10.07 4.68 9.19
C ARG A 173 -10.58 3.45 8.42
N ILE A 174 -9.94 2.29 8.63
CA ILE A 174 -10.32 1.00 8.02
C ILE A 174 -11.57 0.42 8.69
N ASN A 175 -11.66 0.48 10.03
CA ASN A 175 -12.83 0.08 10.78
C ASN A 175 -14.07 0.90 10.39
N LYS A 176 -13.90 2.20 10.10
CA LYS A 176 -14.99 3.09 9.66
C LYS A 176 -15.62 2.66 8.34
N ILE A 177 -14.87 2.04 7.44
CA ILE A 177 -15.42 1.50 6.18
C ILE A 177 -15.96 0.07 6.33
N GLY A 178 -15.91 -0.49 7.54
CA GLY A 178 -16.49 -1.79 7.88
C GLY A 178 -15.55 -2.98 7.75
N ILE A 179 -14.23 -2.76 7.65
CA ILE A 179 -13.24 -3.85 7.60
C ILE A 179 -12.61 -4.00 9.00
N LYS A 180 -12.82 -5.15 9.62
CA LYS A 180 -12.33 -5.50 10.96
C LYS A 180 -11.71 -6.91 10.98
N CYS A 181 -12.29 -7.87 10.28
CA CYS A 181 -11.80 -9.25 10.18
C CYS A 181 -11.54 -9.65 8.72
N LEU A 182 -11.01 -10.85 8.49
CA LEU A 182 -10.69 -11.31 7.14
C LEU A 182 -11.92 -11.54 6.27
N SER A 183 -13.03 -12.02 6.84
CA SER A 183 -14.26 -12.25 6.07
C SER A 183 -14.82 -10.96 5.48
N ASP A 184 -14.56 -9.80 6.10
CA ASP A 184 -14.92 -8.50 5.54
C ASP A 184 -14.26 -8.21 4.18
N LEU A 185 -13.13 -8.86 3.86
CA LEU A 185 -12.48 -8.70 2.56
C LEU A 185 -13.18 -9.47 1.42
N LEU A 186 -14.19 -10.28 1.76
CA LEU A 186 -15.07 -10.96 0.80
C LEU A 186 -16.25 -10.08 0.36
N ASP A 187 -16.40 -8.87 0.92
CA ASP A 187 -17.43 -7.91 0.55
C ASP A 187 -16.91 -6.94 -0.53
N LEU A 188 -17.51 -7.06 -1.73
CA LEU A 188 -17.17 -6.23 -2.88
C LEU A 188 -17.41 -4.73 -2.63
N ASN A 189 -18.41 -4.36 -1.83
CA ASN A 189 -18.68 -2.97 -1.48
C ASN A 189 -17.54 -2.37 -0.65
N LYS A 190 -16.94 -3.17 0.25
CA LYS A 190 -15.77 -2.74 1.04
C LYS A 190 -14.54 -2.60 0.15
N TYR A 191 -14.37 -3.47 -0.85
CA TYR A 191 -13.32 -3.30 -1.87
C TYR A 191 -13.48 -1.99 -2.65
N GLN A 192 -14.70 -1.66 -3.08
CA GLN A 192 -14.98 -0.40 -3.78
C GLN A 192 -14.63 0.82 -2.91
N ARG A 193 -14.94 0.78 -1.60
CA ARG A 193 -14.52 1.83 -0.66
C ARG A 193 -13.00 1.95 -0.55
N LEU A 194 -12.26 0.84 -0.56
CA LEU A 194 -10.78 0.87 -0.55
C LEU A 194 -10.21 1.53 -1.81
N LYS A 195 -10.77 1.22 -2.99
CA LYS A 195 -10.45 1.89 -4.24
C LYS A 195 -10.67 3.40 -4.12
N ASP A 196 -11.81 3.82 -3.60
CA ASP A 196 -12.15 5.24 -3.48
C ASP A 196 -11.16 5.97 -2.57
N MET A 197 -10.72 5.33 -1.48
CA MET A 197 -9.67 5.88 -0.62
C MET A 197 -8.33 6.05 -1.36
N VAL A 198 -7.89 5.06 -2.16
CA VAL A 198 -6.64 5.17 -2.93
C VAL A 198 -6.73 6.31 -3.95
N LEU A 199 -7.86 6.44 -4.66
CA LEU A 199 -8.09 7.51 -5.63
C LEU A 199 -8.17 8.89 -4.98
N GLU A 200 -8.81 8.99 -3.81
CA GLU A 200 -8.88 10.22 -3.01
C GLU A 200 -7.49 10.69 -2.59
N GLU A 201 -6.65 9.79 -2.06
CA GLU A 201 -5.30 10.17 -1.64
C GLU A 201 -4.39 10.47 -2.83
N TRP A 202 -4.54 9.78 -3.97
CA TRP A 202 -3.84 10.17 -5.20
C TRP A 202 -4.26 11.57 -5.67
N GLN A 203 -5.55 11.90 -5.62
CA GLN A 203 -6.05 13.24 -5.97
C GLN A 203 -5.42 14.34 -5.11
N ASN A 204 -5.06 14.02 -3.87
CA ASN A 204 -4.43 14.93 -2.92
C ASN A 204 -2.91 15.10 -3.13
N CYS A 205 -2.26 14.25 -3.91
CA CYS A 205 -0.87 14.43 -4.35
C CYS A 205 -0.73 15.67 -5.23
N LEU A 206 0.40 16.36 -5.10
CA LEU A 206 0.84 17.40 -6.02
C LEU A 206 1.99 16.84 -6.87
N LEU A 207 1.71 16.65 -8.15
CA LEU A 207 2.67 16.24 -9.16
C LEU A 207 3.04 17.48 -9.98
N PHE A 208 4.30 17.90 -9.94
CA PHE A 208 4.76 19.03 -10.74
C PHE A 208 5.03 18.62 -12.20
N GLU A 209 4.52 19.44 -13.11
CA GLU A 209 4.71 19.31 -14.54
C GLU A 209 5.33 20.58 -15.11
N SER A 210 6.55 20.42 -15.63
CA SER A 210 7.22 21.46 -16.40
C SER A 210 6.44 21.73 -17.70
N PRO A 211 6.52 22.96 -18.22
CA PRO A 211 6.01 23.24 -19.56
C PRO A 211 6.80 22.44 -20.60
N GLU A 212 6.19 22.18 -21.76
CA GLU A 212 6.87 21.46 -22.85
C GLU A 212 8.06 22.23 -23.41
N ASN A 213 8.00 23.57 -23.39
CA ASN A 213 9.11 24.44 -23.77
C ASN A 213 9.75 25.08 -22.54
N SER A 214 11.02 24.75 -22.25
CA SER A 214 11.75 25.26 -21.09
C SER A 214 11.88 26.78 -21.03
N PHE A 215 11.81 27.48 -22.17
CA PHE A 215 11.85 28.94 -22.23
C PHE A 215 10.59 29.61 -21.64
N THR A 216 9.54 28.85 -21.36
CA THR A 216 8.29 29.36 -20.75
C THR A 216 8.28 29.30 -19.22
N MET A 217 9.41 28.96 -18.60
CA MET A 217 9.54 28.94 -17.14
C MET A 217 9.43 30.34 -16.55
N THR A 218 8.32 30.60 -15.86
CA THR A 218 8.07 31.84 -15.13
C THR A 218 8.54 31.75 -13.69
N LYS A 219 8.74 32.89 -13.01
CA LYS A 219 8.97 32.94 -11.54
C LYS A 219 7.93 32.13 -10.77
N LYS A 220 6.70 32.11 -11.25
CA LYS A 220 5.60 31.36 -10.64
C LYS A 220 5.79 29.85 -10.76
N LEU A 221 6.22 29.36 -11.92
CA LEU A 221 6.52 27.95 -12.14
C LEU A 221 7.69 27.47 -11.28
N TYR A 222 8.72 28.31 -11.09
CA TYR A 222 9.81 28.00 -10.16
C TYR A 222 9.32 27.85 -8.72
N GLN A 223 8.40 28.72 -8.27
CA GLN A 223 7.76 28.57 -6.95
C GLN A 223 6.96 27.27 -6.85
N TRP A 224 6.15 26.94 -7.86
CA TRP A 224 5.35 25.72 -7.85
C TRP A 224 6.19 24.44 -7.98
N LYS A 225 7.39 24.50 -8.54
CA LYS A 225 8.33 23.37 -8.58
C LYS A 225 8.92 23.05 -7.20
N ASP A 226 9.02 24.04 -6.31
CA ASP A 226 9.59 23.86 -4.99
C ASP A 226 8.56 23.28 -4.01
N GLY A 227 8.80 22.05 -3.55
CA GLY A 227 7.96 21.41 -2.52
C GLY A 227 7.89 22.22 -1.22
N LYS A 228 8.96 22.94 -0.84
CA LYS A 228 8.99 23.75 0.39
C LYS A 228 8.00 24.91 0.32
N TYR A 229 7.86 25.54 -0.84
CA TYR A 229 6.85 26.57 -1.09
C TYR A 229 5.46 26.07 -0.70
N TRP A 230 5.05 24.89 -1.20
CA TRP A 230 3.72 24.36 -0.90
C TRP A 230 3.46 24.04 0.57
N THR A 231 4.50 23.61 1.28
CA THR A 231 4.40 23.31 2.71
C THR A 231 4.42 24.54 3.60
N SER A 232 5.02 25.65 3.16
CA SER A 232 5.05 26.90 3.94
C SER A 232 3.76 27.71 3.84
N LEU A 233 2.95 27.50 2.79
CA LEU A 233 1.67 28.19 2.63
C LEU A 233 0.67 27.82 3.73
N THR A 234 -0.17 28.78 4.10
CA THR A 234 -1.38 28.53 4.88
C THR A 234 -2.37 27.66 4.08
N LYS A 235 -3.39 27.11 4.75
CA LYS A 235 -4.42 26.29 4.10
C LYS A 235 -5.13 27.05 2.95
N GLN A 236 -5.48 28.31 3.18
CA GLN A 236 -6.21 29.14 2.22
C GLN A 236 -5.34 29.52 1.02
N GLU A 237 -4.08 29.92 1.27
CA GLU A 237 -3.14 30.20 0.18
C GLU A 237 -2.86 28.96 -0.64
N ARG A 238 -2.61 27.81 0.00
CA ARG A 238 -2.37 26.55 -0.70
C ARG A 238 -3.55 26.19 -1.60
N TYR A 239 -4.78 26.38 -1.14
CA TYR A 239 -5.98 26.16 -1.95
C TYR A 239 -5.99 27.05 -3.20
N ARG A 240 -5.79 28.38 -3.03
CA ARG A 240 -5.74 29.34 -4.15
C ARG A 240 -4.62 29.00 -5.14
N GLN A 241 -3.43 28.68 -4.63
CA GLN A 241 -2.28 28.31 -5.45
C GLN A 241 -2.50 27.00 -6.20
N ARG A 242 -3.16 26.02 -5.57
CA ARG A 242 -3.49 24.75 -6.21
C ARG A 242 -4.52 24.92 -7.33
N LEU A 243 -5.52 25.79 -7.16
CA LEU A 243 -6.45 26.14 -8.24
C LEU A 243 -5.72 26.77 -9.43
N ALA A 244 -4.85 27.75 -9.18
CA ALA A 244 -4.07 28.40 -10.23
C ALA A 244 -3.12 27.42 -10.94
N TYR A 245 -2.48 26.53 -10.17
CA TYR A 245 -1.61 25.49 -10.72
C TYR A 245 -2.38 24.48 -11.57
N ASN A 246 -3.53 24.00 -11.09
CA ASN A 246 -4.36 23.06 -11.85
C ASN A 246 -4.81 23.67 -13.19
N LYS A 247 -5.25 24.94 -13.20
CA LYS A 247 -5.60 25.65 -14.44
C LYS A 247 -4.45 25.65 -15.44
N TYR A 248 -3.22 25.88 -14.97
CA TYR A 248 -2.01 25.82 -15.81
C TYR A 248 -1.76 24.41 -16.35
N VAL A 249 -1.84 23.38 -15.50
CA VAL A 249 -1.64 21.98 -15.91
C VAL A 249 -2.67 21.58 -16.97
N ASP A 250 -3.93 21.94 -16.77
CA ASP A 250 -5.03 21.62 -17.68
C ASP A 250 -4.87 22.30 -19.05
N SER A 251 -4.37 23.55 -19.10
CA SER A 251 -4.24 24.32 -20.33
C SER A 251 -2.92 24.15 -21.06
N SER A 252 -1.87 23.68 -20.38
CA SER A 252 -0.48 23.88 -20.85
C SER A 252 0.44 22.68 -20.64
N THR A 253 -0.05 21.56 -20.10
CA THR A 253 0.74 20.34 -19.97
C THR A 253 -0.06 19.09 -20.36
N LYS A 254 0.57 17.92 -20.24
CA LYS A 254 -0.05 16.63 -20.54
C LYS A 254 -0.99 16.14 -19.44
N ASN A 255 -1.06 16.82 -18.30
CA ASN A 255 -1.80 16.45 -17.11
C ASN A 255 -1.63 14.97 -16.73
N TYR A 256 -0.38 14.59 -16.48
CA TYR A 256 -0.03 13.25 -16.02
C TYR A 256 -0.70 12.90 -14.69
N HIS A 257 -0.99 13.88 -13.83
CA HIS A 257 -1.74 13.63 -12.58
C HIS A 257 -3.14 13.05 -12.86
N ALA A 258 -3.91 13.67 -13.77
CA ALA A 258 -5.22 13.18 -14.18
C ALA A 258 -5.12 11.85 -14.95
N LYS A 259 -4.17 11.71 -15.88
CA LYS A 259 -3.97 10.46 -16.63
C LYS A 259 -3.64 9.27 -15.71
N ILE A 260 -2.81 9.47 -14.70
CA ILE A 260 -2.51 8.43 -13.72
C ILE A 260 -3.76 8.05 -12.93
N LYS A 261 -4.61 9.03 -12.57
CA LYS A 261 -5.90 8.77 -11.91
C LYS A 261 -6.81 7.92 -12.80
N GLU A 262 -6.94 8.25 -14.08
CA GLU A 262 -7.73 7.49 -15.05
C GLU A 262 -7.22 6.06 -15.21
N ILE A 263 -5.91 5.88 -15.42
CA ILE A 263 -5.26 4.56 -15.48
C ILE A 263 -5.53 3.76 -14.20
N THR A 264 -5.48 4.43 -13.04
CA THR A 264 -5.76 3.79 -11.75
C THR A 264 -7.22 3.34 -11.64
N VAL A 265 -8.17 4.15 -12.10
CA VAL A 265 -9.60 3.79 -12.15
C VAL A 265 -9.81 2.56 -13.04
N GLU A 266 -9.27 2.56 -14.25
CA GLU A 266 -9.38 1.42 -15.17
C GLU A 266 -8.69 0.18 -14.61
N LYS A 267 -7.55 0.35 -13.96
CA LYS A 267 -6.87 -0.76 -13.29
C LYS A 267 -7.73 -1.40 -12.22
N PHE A 268 -8.36 -0.59 -11.36
CA PHE A 268 -9.26 -1.14 -10.35
C PHE A 268 -10.47 -1.85 -10.97
N LYS A 269 -11.05 -1.34 -12.07
CA LYS A 269 -12.13 -2.04 -12.78
C LYS A 269 -11.68 -3.43 -13.25
N ALA A 270 -10.46 -3.55 -13.79
CA ALA A 270 -9.89 -4.83 -14.20
C ALA A 270 -9.66 -5.78 -13.01
N LEU A 271 -9.33 -5.26 -11.84
CA LEU A 271 -9.11 -6.05 -10.62
C LEU A 271 -10.40 -6.53 -9.93
N LEU A 272 -11.59 -6.08 -10.35
CA LEU A 272 -12.87 -6.57 -9.84
C LEU A 272 -13.26 -7.96 -10.39
N ARG A 273 -12.54 -8.46 -11.40
CA ARG A 273 -12.79 -9.76 -12.04
C ARG A 273 -12.38 -10.96 -11.17
#